data_AF-A0A7J6IL83-F1
#
_entry.id   AF-A0A7J6IL83-F1
#
_cell.length_a   1.000
_cell.length_b   1.000
_cell.length_c   1.000
_cell.angle_alpha   90.00
_cell.angle_beta   90.00
_cell.angle_gamma   90.00
#
_symmetry.space_group_name_H-M   'P 1'
#
loop_
_entity.id
_entity.type
_entity.pdbx_description
1 polymer ?
#
loop_
_entity_poly.entity_id
_entity_poly.type
_entity_poly.pdbx_seq_one_letter_code
_entity_poly.pdbx_strand_id
1 'polypeptide(L)'
;MAENKLWEGRFTALSQQGIYGSIAFARANFNNGILTQHKFEEIERGLLEVGKEWEAANFKIVQGNEDTHAANERRLGEIIGKDVAGKLHTG
;
A
#
# COMPACT_ATOMS: atom_id res chain seq x y z
N MET A 1 -4.16 30.88 5.57
CA MET A 1 -4.26 29.50 5.08
C MET A 1 -2.82 29.03 4.87
N ALA A 2 -2.28 28.26 5.81
CA ALA A 2 -0.88 27.82 5.74
C ALA A 2 -0.80 26.62 4.79
N GLU A 3 -0.20 26.82 3.63
CA GLU A 3 0.14 25.74 2.70
C GLU A 3 1.10 24.78 3.40
N ASN A 4 0.72 23.50 3.41
CA ASN A 4 1.37 22.44 4.12
C ASN A 4 2.66 22.03 3.36
N LYS A 5 3.70 22.87 3.43
CA LYS A 5 4.98 22.72 2.71
C LYS A 5 5.92 21.64 3.27
N LEU A 6 5.48 20.87 4.27
CA LEU A 6 6.31 19.89 4.99
C LEU A 6 6.27 18.47 4.39
N TRP A 7 5.41 18.22 3.40
CA TRP A 7 5.02 16.85 2.98
C TRP A 7 5.52 16.42 1.60
N GLU A 8 6.07 17.34 0.80
CA GLU A 8 6.45 17.09 -0.59
C GLU A 8 7.82 16.40 -0.68
N GLY A 9 7.83 15.06 -0.70
CA GLY A 9 8.96 14.26 -1.19
C GLY A 9 9.46 13.14 -0.28
N ARG A 10 9.67 13.39 1.02
CA ARG A 10 10.21 12.36 1.93
C ARG A 10 9.23 11.21 2.21
N PHE A 11 7.93 11.53 2.35
CA PHE A 11 6.91 10.50 2.53
C PHE A 11 6.61 9.74 1.24
N THR A 12 6.66 10.39 0.07
CA THR A 12 6.48 9.72 -1.23
C THR A 12 7.59 8.70 -1.51
N ALA A 13 8.85 9.02 -1.21
CA ALA A 13 9.94 8.07 -1.38
C ALA A 13 9.85 6.86 -0.42
N LEU A 14 9.51 7.11 0.85
CA LEU A 14 9.31 6.05 1.85
C LEU A 14 8.06 5.20 1.54
N SER A 15 6.98 5.80 1.04
CA SER A 15 5.77 5.08 0.67
C SER A 15 5.99 4.21 -0.55
N GLN A 16 6.72 4.68 -1.56
CA GLN A 16 7.07 3.91 -2.74
C GLN A 16 7.97 2.72 -2.40
N GLN A 17 8.99 2.93 -1.58
CA GLN A 17 9.83 1.84 -1.08
C GLN A 17 9.00 0.80 -0.31
N GLY A 18 8.05 1.26 0.52
CA GLY A 18 7.10 0.41 1.24
C GLY A 18 6.19 -0.39 0.30
N ILE A 19 5.63 0.24 -0.74
CA ILE A 19 4.78 -0.41 -1.75
C ILE A 19 5.52 -1.52 -2.47
N TYR A 20 6.73 -1.26 -2.97
CA TYR A 20 7.52 -2.29 -3.65
C TYR A 20 7.94 -3.40 -2.70
N GLY A 21 8.24 -3.08 -1.43
CA GLY A 21 8.48 -4.09 -0.38
C GLY A 21 7.28 -4.99 -0.16
N SER A 22 6.07 -4.42 -0.07
CA SER A 22 4.81 -5.18 0.06
C SER A 22 4.51 -6.04 -1.17
N ILE A 23 4.76 -5.54 -2.39
CA ILE A 23 4.61 -6.33 -3.63
C ILE A 23 5.58 -7.51 -3.63
N ALA A 24 6.84 -7.28 -3.24
CA ALA A 24 7.84 -8.34 -3.16
C ALA A 24 7.44 -9.42 -2.14
N PHE A 25 6.90 -9.02 -0.98
CA PHE A 25 6.39 -9.95 0.02
C PHE A 25 5.19 -10.76 -0.50
N ALA A 26 4.21 -10.09 -1.13
CA ALA A 26 3.06 -10.76 -1.75
C ALA A 26 3.50 -11.77 -2.81
N ARG A 27 4.53 -11.42 -3.61
CA ARG A 27 5.10 -12.31 -4.63
C ARG A 27 5.78 -13.53 -4.01
N ALA A 28 6.48 -13.36 -2.90
CA ALA A 28 7.05 -14.50 -2.16
C ALA A 28 5.95 -15.45 -1.65
N ASN A 29 4.87 -14.91 -1.08
CA ASN A 29 3.73 -15.71 -0.61
C ASN A 29 3.00 -16.44 -1.76
N PHE A 30 2.88 -15.81 -2.93
CA PHE A 30 2.38 -16.47 -4.13
C PHE A 30 3.27 -17.64 -4.55
N ASN A 31 4.59 -17.42 -4.62
CA ASN A 31 5.55 -18.47 -5.01
C ASN A 31 5.56 -19.65 -4.03
N ASN A 32 5.26 -19.41 -2.75
CA ASN A 32 5.14 -20.44 -1.72
C ASN A 32 3.75 -21.09 -1.67
N GLY A 33 2.83 -20.74 -2.57
CA GLY A 33 1.48 -21.31 -2.65
C GLY A 33 0.50 -20.82 -1.58
N ILE A 34 0.85 -19.80 -0.80
CA ILE A 34 -0.01 -19.20 0.23
C ILE A 34 -1.09 -18.33 -0.41
N LEU A 35 -0.72 -17.58 -1.46
CA LEU A 35 -1.65 -16.78 -2.26
C LEU A 35 -1.99 -17.51 -3.55
N THR A 36 -3.25 -17.40 -3.97
CA THR A 36 -3.65 -17.74 -5.35
C THR A 36 -3.19 -16.63 -6.29
N GLN A 37 -3.03 -16.95 -7.58
CA GLN A 37 -2.69 -15.97 -8.61
C GLN A 37 -3.62 -14.75 -8.58
N HIS A 38 -4.94 -14.99 -8.54
CA HIS A 38 -5.94 -13.92 -8.46
C HIS A 38 -5.75 -13.01 -7.24
N LYS A 39 -5.44 -13.56 -6.05
CA LYS A 39 -5.21 -12.75 -4.85
C LYS A 39 -3.93 -11.94 -4.95
N PHE A 40 -2.87 -12.54 -5.51
CA PHE A 40 -1.61 -11.84 -5.73
C PHE A 40 -1.80 -10.67 -6.71
N GLU A 41 -2.47 -10.90 -7.85
CA GLU A 41 -2.74 -9.87 -8.85
C GLU A 41 -3.58 -8.72 -8.30
N GLU A 42 -4.60 -9.01 -7.49
CA GLU A 42 -5.39 -7.96 -6.82
C GLU A 42 -4.54 -7.15 -5.83
N ILE A 43 -3.71 -7.80 -5.02
CA ILE A 43 -2.80 -7.12 -4.08
C ILE A 43 -1.80 -6.25 -4.84
N GLU A 44 -1.17 -6.77 -5.89
CA GLU A 44 -0.21 -6.03 -6.71
C GLU A 44 -0.88 -4.82 -7.37
N ARG A 45 -2.06 -5.01 -7.98
CA ARG A 45 -2.86 -3.93 -8.57
C ARG A 45 -3.19 -2.85 -7.54
N GLY A 46 -3.70 -3.24 -6.37
CA GLY A 46 -4.08 -2.32 -5.31
C GLY A 46 -2.91 -1.52 -4.78
N LEU A 47 -1.76 -2.16 -4.54
CA LEU A 47 -0.54 -1.50 -4.07
C LEU A 47 0.02 -0.50 -5.09
N LEU A 48 -0.01 -0.84 -6.39
CA LEU A 48 0.37 0.08 -7.46
C LEU A 48 -0.57 1.28 -7.55
N GLU A 49 -1.86 1.10 -7.29
CA GLU A 49 -2.84 2.19 -7.26
C GLU A 49 -2.60 3.13 -6.07
N VAL A 50 -2.27 2.59 -4.89
CA VAL A 50 -1.80 3.38 -3.74
C VAL A 50 -0.55 4.20 -4.10
N GLY A 51 0.41 3.62 -4.81
CA GLY A 51 1.61 4.33 -5.26
C GLY A 51 1.32 5.51 -6.17
N LYS A 52 0.39 5.33 -7.13
CA LYS A 52 -0.06 6.42 -8.00
C LYS A 52 -0.71 7.56 -7.22
N GLU A 53 -1.48 7.25 -6.17
CA GLU A 53 -2.05 8.30 -5.30
C GLU A 53 -0.97 9.09 -4.56
N TRP A 54 0.09 8.43 -4.09
CA TRP A 54 1.25 9.09 -3.48
C TRP A 54 2.01 9.98 -4.46
N GLU A 55 2.24 9.51 -5.69
CA GLU A 55 2.91 10.28 -6.74
C GLU A 55 2.10 11.51 -7.17
N ALA A 56 0.78 11.36 -7.28
CA ALA A 56 -0.12 12.43 -7.67
C ALA A 56 -0.43 13.42 -6.53
N ALA A 57 0.17 13.26 -5.36
CA ALA A 57 -0.17 14.00 -4.13
C ALA A 57 -1.67 13.95 -3.76
N ASN A 58 -2.38 12.91 -4.21
CA ASN A 58 -3.81 12.69 -3.98
C ASN A 58 -4.08 11.71 -2.83
N PHE A 59 -3.04 11.08 -2.28
CA PHE A 59 -3.18 10.17 -1.16
C PHE A 59 -3.70 10.89 0.08
N LYS A 60 -4.88 10.47 0.56
CA LYS A 60 -5.50 11.06 1.76
C LYS A 60 -4.91 10.46 3.02
N ILE A 61 -4.11 11.26 3.73
CA ILE A 61 -3.66 10.94 5.08
C ILE A 61 -4.85 11.13 6.05
N VAL A 62 -5.10 10.13 6.89
CA VAL A 62 -6.17 10.11 7.89
C VAL A 62 -5.54 10.15 9.28
N GLN A 63 -6.07 10.99 10.17
CA GLN A 63 -5.66 10.98 11.57
C GLN A 63 -5.96 9.61 12.20
N GLY A 64 -4.96 9.01 12.84
CA GLY A 64 -5.04 7.68 13.44
C GLY A 64 -4.19 6.63 12.73
N ASN A 65 -3.65 6.91 11.54
CA ASN A 65 -2.58 6.09 10.98
C ASN A 65 -1.28 6.41 11.73
N GLU A 66 -0.70 5.40 12.38
CA GLU A 66 0.53 5.53 13.16
C GLU A 66 1.73 5.89 12.27
N ASP A 67 1.79 5.31 11.07
CA ASP A 67 2.84 5.53 10.09
C ASP A 67 2.36 5.35 8.64
N THR A 68 3.31 5.37 7.70
CA THR A 68 3.06 5.17 6.26
C THR A 68 2.60 3.75 5.93
N HIS A 69 3.01 2.76 6.72
CA HIS A 69 2.64 1.36 6.52
C HIS A 69 1.16 1.16 6.84
N ALA A 70 0.72 1.60 8.02
CA ALA A 70 -0.68 1.59 8.42
C ALA A 70 -1.57 2.36 7.43
N ALA A 71 -1.08 3.48 6.92
CA ALA A 71 -1.80 4.27 5.91
C ALA A 71 -1.99 3.50 4.59
N ASN A 72 -0.93 2.83 4.12
CA ASN A 72 -0.95 2.02 2.89
C ASN A 72 -1.86 0.80 3.03
N GLU A 73 -1.84 0.11 4.17
CA GLU A 73 -2.71 -1.05 4.43
C GLU A 73 -4.19 -0.68 4.46
N ARG A 74 -4.53 0.42 5.16
CA ARG A 74 -5.88 0.95 5.15
C ARG A 74 -6.32 1.24 3.72
N ARG A 75 -5.50 1.95 2.93
CA ARG A 75 -5.86 2.32 1.56
C ARG A 75 -5.97 1.09 0.66
N LEU A 76 -5.07 0.12 0.79
CA LEU A 76 -5.16 -1.16 0.07
C LEU A 76 -6.48 -1.87 0.38
N GLY A 77 -6.86 -1.97 1.65
CA GLY A 77 -8.14 -2.57 2.07
C GLY A 77 -9.37 -1.83 1.54
N GLU A 78 -9.28 -0.53 1.29
CA GLU A 78 -10.34 0.25 0.63
C GLU A 78 -10.45 -0.02 -0.88
N ILE A 79 -9.34 -0.37 -1.54
CA ILE A 79 -9.30 -0.62 -3.00
C ILE A 79 -9.70 -2.06 -3.33
N ILE A 80 -9.19 -3.04 -2.58
CA ILE A 80 -9.33 -4.48 -2.90
C ILE A 80 -10.16 -5.28 -1.89
N GLY A 81 -10.69 -4.59 -0.87
CA GLY A 81 -11.41 -5.21 0.23
C GLY A 81 -10.49 -5.75 1.32
N LYS A 82 -10.94 -5.65 2.58
CA LYS A 82 -10.16 -6.04 3.77
C LYS A 82 -9.78 -7.52 3.81
N ASP A 83 -10.64 -8.39 3.27
CA ASP A 83 -10.40 -9.84 3.28
C ASP A 83 -9.23 -10.24 2.38
N VAL A 84 -9.06 -9.57 1.24
CA VAL A 84 -7.95 -9.82 0.32
C VAL A 84 -6.69 -9.12 0.81
N ALA A 85 -6.81 -7.86 1.25
CA ALA A 85 -5.69 -7.10 1.81
C ALA A 85 -5.07 -7.79 3.04
N GLY A 86 -5.88 -8.34 3.94
CA GLY A 86 -5.40 -9.03 5.14
C GLY A 86 -4.56 -10.27 4.87
N LYS A 87 -4.65 -10.87 3.66
CA LYS A 87 -3.81 -12.00 3.25
C LYS A 87 -2.37 -11.60 2.94
N LEU A 88 -2.10 -10.30 2.78
CA LEU A 88 -0.75 -9.78 2.68
C LEU A 88 0.10 -10.10 3.92
N HIS A 89 -0.49 -10.35 5.09
CA HIS A 89 0.23 -10.65 6.33
C HIS A 89 0.45 -12.15 6.59
N THR A 90 0.02 -13.02 5.68
CA THR A 90 0.10 -14.46 5.89
C THR A 90 1.37 -15.01 5.26
N GLY A 91 2.28 -15.53 6.09
CA GLY A 91 3.54 -16.21 5.76
C GLY A 91 3.76 -17.38 6.71
#